data_AF-A0A554W000-F1
#
_entry.id   AF-A0A554W000-F1
#
_cell.length_a   1.000
_cell.length_b   1.000
_cell.length_c   1.000
_cell.angle_alpha   90.00
_cell.angle_beta   90.00
_cell.angle_gamma   90.00
#
_symmetry.space_group_name_H-M   'P 1'
#
loop_
_entity.id
_entity.type
_entity.pdbx_description
1 polymer ?
#
loop_
_entity_poly.entity_id
_entity_poly.type
_entity_poly.pdbx_seq_one_letter_code
_entity_poly.pdbx_strand_id
1 'polypeptide(L)'
;MAGCQVLRCPNPSAARFVSAHSKVTALVCGEHKLALDAGERWDCTGRDGSILMGPDLAPALADYLVGGRGNGVTLTIERMGDDHPFSVWLSHAEAARLGELLLAPDGPPPSGDQTDPGPERRRRDNR
;
A
#
# COMPACT_ATOMS: atom_id res chain seq x y z
N MET A 1 27.92 7.62 -4.00
CA MET A 1 26.67 8.36 -4.31
C MET A 1 25.51 7.39 -4.15
N ALA A 2 24.42 7.78 -3.50
CA ALA A 2 23.22 6.94 -3.44
C ALA A 2 22.52 6.97 -4.82
N GLY A 3 21.96 5.84 -5.25
CA GLY A 3 21.15 5.77 -6.45
C GLY A 3 19.81 6.49 -6.27
N CYS A 4 19.17 6.82 -7.38
CA CYS A 4 17.78 7.25 -7.38
C CYS A 4 16.88 6.11 -6.87
N GLN A 5 15.99 6.41 -5.91
CA GLN A 5 15.08 5.43 -5.32
C GLN A 5 13.83 5.16 -6.17
N VAL A 6 13.68 5.83 -7.32
CA VAL A 6 12.69 5.42 -8.33
C VAL A 6 13.13 4.09 -8.93
N LEU A 7 12.21 3.13 -8.97
CA LEU A 7 12.47 1.78 -9.45
C LEU A 7 13.10 1.82 -10.85
N ARG A 8 14.13 0.98 -11.05
CA ARG A 8 14.89 0.84 -12.32
C ARG A 8 15.61 2.10 -12.82
N CYS A 9 15.57 3.22 -12.10
CA CYS A 9 16.30 4.42 -12.48
C CYS A 9 17.82 4.24 -12.27
N PRO A 10 18.65 4.35 -13.32
CA PRO A 10 20.11 4.19 -13.19
C PRO A 10 20.80 5.47 -12.71
N ASN A 11 20.08 6.60 -12.68
CA ASN A 11 20.68 7.91 -12.41
C ASN A 11 21.07 8.07 -10.94
N PRO A 12 22.16 8.80 -10.65
CA PRO A 12 22.49 9.16 -9.28
C PRO A 12 21.42 10.06 -8.67
N SER A 13 21.22 9.94 -7.35
CA SER A 13 20.38 10.89 -6.62
C SER A 13 20.99 12.29 -6.64
N ALA A 14 20.12 13.29 -6.76
CA ALA A 14 20.48 14.71 -6.80
C ALA A 14 19.64 15.55 -5.83
N ALA A 15 18.43 15.09 -5.49
CA ALA A 15 17.48 15.82 -4.65
C ALA A 15 16.71 14.88 -3.71
N ARG A 16 16.10 15.46 -2.68
CA ARG A 16 15.21 14.76 -1.75
C ARG A 16 13.76 15.11 -2.08
N PHE A 17 12.96 14.11 -2.38
CA PHE A 17 11.50 14.20 -2.47
C PHE A 17 10.88 13.95 -1.09
N VAL A 18 9.88 14.75 -0.72
CA VAL A 18 9.12 14.60 0.52
C VAL A 18 7.64 14.71 0.16
N SER A 19 6.90 13.62 0.35
CA SER A 19 5.46 13.59 0.13
C SER A 19 4.74 14.39 1.20
N ALA A 20 3.85 15.29 0.78
CA ALA A 20 2.98 16.02 1.68
C ALA A 20 1.92 15.12 2.37
N HIS A 21 1.55 14.01 1.73
CA HIS A 21 0.37 13.22 2.11
C HIS A 21 0.70 11.88 2.78
N SER A 22 1.87 11.29 2.48
CA SER A 22 2.15 9.89 2.84
C SER A 22 3.41 9.70 3.70
N LYS A 23 3.99 10.78 4.25
CA LYS A 23 5.25 10.77 5.04
C LYS A 23 6.46 10.14 4.32
N VAL A 24 6.33 9.83 3.04
CA VAL A 24 7.39 9.25 2.23
C VAL A 24 8.48 10.27 2.00
N THR A 25 9.72 9.83 2.20
CA THR A 25 10.88 10.60 1.81
C THR A 25 11.81 9.73 0.98
N ALA A 26 12.25 10.24 -0.17
CA ALA A 26 13.16 9.51 -1.05
C ALA A 26 14.24 10.41 -1.66
N LEU A 27 15.39 9.81 -1.96
CA LEU A 27 16.47 10.39 -2.74
C LEU A 27 16.22 10.08 -4.22
N VAL A 28 16.02 11.12 -5.03
CA VAL A 28 15.66 11.00 -6.45
C VAL A 28 16.63 11.81 -7.32
N CYS A 29 16.76 11.46 -8.60
CA CYS A 29 17.48 12.30 -9.56
C CYS A 29 16.68 13.58 -9.88
N GLY A 30 17.31 14.55 -10.56
CA GLY A 30 16.68 15.84 -10.87
C GLY A 30 15.42 15.71 -11.73
N GLU A 31 15.43 14.82 -12.71
CA GLU A 31 14.27 14.57 -13.59
C GLU A 31 13.06 14.05 -12.80
N HIS A 32 13.25 13.02 -11.97
CA HIS A 32 12.17 12.48 -11.15
C HIS A 32 11.70 13.48 -10.08
N LYS A 33 12.59 14.34 -9.56
CA LYS A 33 12.17 15.40 -8.64
C LYS A 33 11.20 16.36 -9.32
N LEU A 34 11.50 16.80 -10.55
CA LEU A 34 10.63 17.69 -11.32
C LEU A 34 9.28 17.04 -11.62
N ALA A 35 9.27 15.77 -12.03
CA ALA A 35 8.03 15.04 -12.28
C ALA A 35 7.17 14.91 -11.00
N LEU A 36 7.78 14.52 -9.88
CA LEU A 36 7.08 14.40 -8.60
C LEU A 36 6.54 15.75 -8.09
N ASP A 37 7.31 16.83 -8.26
CA ASP A 37 6.87 18.18 -7.89
C ASP A 37 5.74 18.70 -8.78
N ALA A 38 5.68 18.26 -10.04
CA ALA A 38 4.60 18.56 -10.97
C ALA A 38 3.30 17.77 -10.68
N GLY A 39 3.32 16.87 -9.71
CA GLY A 39 2.16 16.04 -9.36
C GLY A 39 2.02 14.77 -10.20
N GLU A 40 3.11 14.32 -10.84
CA GLU A 40 3.13 13.01 -11.51
C GLU A 40 2.69 11.91 -10.54
N ARG A 41 1.95 10.92 -11.05
CA ARG A 41 1.49 9.81 -10.20
C ARG A 41 2.69 8.98 -9.75
N TRP A 42 2.61 8.50 -8.51
CA TRP A 42 3.63 7.65 -7.91
C TRP A 42 3.03 6.80 -6.79
N ASP A 43 3.74 5.75 -6.42
CA ASP A 43 3.39 4.86 -5.31
C ASP A 43 4.67 4.38 -4.59
N CYS A 44 4.53 3.94 -3.35
CA CYS A 44 5.60 3.38 -2.52
C CYS A 44 5.15 2.09 -1.83
N THR A 45 4.65 1.13 -2.60
CA THR A 45 4.17 -0.16 -2.08
C THR A 45 5.28 -1.21 -1.95
N GLY A 46 6.53 -0.88 -2.28
CA GLY A 46 7.67 -1.78 -2.18
C GLY A 46 8.13 -2.02 -0.74
N ARG A 47 8.40 -3.28 -0.39
CA ARG A 47 9.03 -3.68 0.89
C ARG A 47 10.43 -3.08 1.06
N ASP A 48 11.04 -2.66 -0.05
CA ASP A 48 12.34 -2.00 -0.17
C ASP A 48 12.25 -0.45 -0.12
N GLY A 49 11.05 0.11 -0.08
CA GLY A 49 10.82 1.56 -0.08
C GLY A 49 11.11 2.24 -1.42
N SER A 50 11.13 1.48 -2.52
CA SER A 50 11.28 2.04 -3.87
C SER A 50 10.04 2.84 -4.28
N ILE A 51 10.26 3.94 -5.00
CA ILE A 51 9.18 4.72 -5.63
C ILE A 51 8.86 4.10 -6.98
N LEU A 52 7.58 3.79 -7.21
CA LEU A 52 7.05 3.37 -8.50
C LEU A 52 6.55 4.59 -9.26
N MET A 53 6.92 4.74 -10.53
CA MET A 53 6.45 5.81 -11.43
C MET A 53 6.25 5.26 -12.84
N GLY A 54 5.46 5.97 -13.65
CA GLY A 54 5.29 5.68 -15.07
C GLY A 54 4.88 4.22 -15.33
N PRO A 55 5.59 3.46 -16.18
CA PRO A 55 5.25 2.06 -16.51
C PRO A 55 5.33 1.09 -15.33
N ASP A 56 6.01 1.45 -14.24
CA ASP A 56 6.12 0.60 -13.05
C ASP A 56 4.92 0.76 -12.11
N LEU A 57 4.05 1.74 -12.35
CA LEU A 57 2.80 1.89 -11.59
C LEU A 57 1.75 0.90 -12.04
N ALA A 58 0.99 0.40 -11.07
CA ALA A 58 -0.25 -0.29 -11.37
C ALA A 58 -1.19 0.63 -12.17
N PRO A 59 -1.91 0.10 -13.18
CA PRO A 59 -2.85 0.91 -13.94
C PRO A 59 -3.92 1.53 -13.02
N ALA A 60 -4.42 2.71 -13.40
CA ALA A 60 -5.42 3.40 -12.60
C ALA A 60 -6.70 2.55 -12.49
N LEU A 61 -7.39 2.63 -11.34
CA LEU A 61 -8.76 2.15 -11.26
C LEU A 61 -9.63 2.99 -12.19
N ALA A 62 -10.34 2.34 -13.11
CA ALA A 62 -11.29 2.97 -14.02
C ALA A 62 -12.69 2.94 -13.42
N ASP A 63 -13.14 1.76 -13.01
CA ASP A 63 -14.44 1.54 -12.36
C ASP A 63 -14.38 0.30 -11.45
N TYR A 64 -15.39 0.13 -10.61
CA TYR A 64 -15.59 -1.07 -9.83
C TYR A 64 -17.08 -1.38 -9.64
N LEU A 65 -17.40 -2.67 -9.62
CA LEU A 65 -18.74 -3.15 -9.38
C LEU A 65 -18.74 -4.18 -8.25
N VAL A 66 -19.70 -4.01 -7.33
CA VAL A 66 -19.91 -4.94 -6.22
C VAL A 66 -21.24 -5.66 -6.45
N GLY A 67 -21.17 -6.98 -6.68
CA GLY A 67 -22.32 -7.85 -6.86
C GLY A 67 -22.50 -8.82 -5.70
N GLY A 68 -23.72 -8.98 -5.20
CA GLY A 68 -24.05 -10.02 -4.22
C GLY A 68 -24.68 -11.24 -4.89
N ARG A 69 -24.08 -12.43 -4.73
CA ARG A 69 -24.73 -13.70 -5.06
C ARG A 69 -24.41 -14.76 -4.00
N GLY A 70 -25.47 -15.36 -3.44
CA GLY A 70 -25.34 -16.46 -2.49
C GLY A 70 -24.73 -16.03 -1.16
N ASN A 71 -23.74 -16.77 -0.68
CA ASN A 71 -23.09 -16.59 0.63
C ASN A 71 -21.84 -15.70 0.58
N GLY A 72 -21.68 -14.88 -0.46
CA GLY A 72 -20.56 -13.94 -0.59
C GLY A 72 -20.81 -12.78 -1.55
N VAL A 73 -19.74 -12.05 -1.80
CA VAL A 73 -19.71 -10.83 -2.61
C VAL A 73 -18.69 -11.03 -3.72
N THR A 74 -19.02 -10.61 -4.94
CA THR A 74 -18.06 -10.50 -6.04
C THR A 74 -17.70 -9.03 -6.23
N LEU A 75 -16.41 -8.71 -6.12
CA LEU A 75 -15.86 -7.42 -6.48
C LEU A 75 -15.23 -7.54 -7.87
N THR A 76 -15.77 -6.79 -8.81
CA THR A 76 -15.25 -6.65 -10.16
C THR A 76 -14.53 -5.31 -10.27
N ILE A 77 -13.30 -5.34 -10.76
CA ILE A 77 -12.39 -4.19 -10.86
C ILE A 77 -12.05 -3.99 -12.34
N GLU A 78 -12.31 -2.78 -12.84
CA GLU A 78 -11.88 -2.33 -14.15
C GLU A 78 -10.70 -1.39 -13.99
N ARG A 79 -9.60 -1.68 -14.69
CA ARG A 79 -8.41 -0.83 -14.67
C ARG A 79 -8.20 -0.21 -16.05
N MET A 80 -7.69 1.01 -16.06
CA MET A 80 -7.39 1.74 -17.28
C MET A 80 -6.36 0.97 -18.11
N GLY A 81 -6.71 0.64 -19.36
CA GLY A 81 -5.81 -0.06 -20.29
C GLY A 81 -5.79 -1.59 -20.16
N ASP A 82 -6.55 -2.17 -19.23
CA ASP A 82 -6.80 -3.61 -19.25
C ASP A 82 -7.87 -3.95 -20.31
N ASP A 83 -7.67 -5.06 -21.03
CA ASP A 83 -8.64 -5.52 -22.04
C ASP A 83 -9.93 -6.07 -21.41
N HIS A 84 -9.86 -6.55 -20.16
CA HIS A 84 -10.99 -7.20 -19.47
C HIS A 84 -11.00 -6.90 -17.96
N PRO A 85 -12.19 -6.79 -17.35
CA PRO A 85 -12.30 -6.65 -15.90
C PRO A 85 -11.77 -7.88 -15.16
N PHE A 86 -11.17 -7.66 -14.00
CA PHE A 86 -10.80 -8.71 -13.07
C PHE A 86 -11.89 -8.85 -11.98
N SER A 87 -12.29 -10.08 -11.65
CA SER A 87 -13.28 -10.32 -10.59
C SER A 87 -12.71 -11.21 -9.50
N VAL A 88 -12.95 -10.82 -8.25
CA VAL A 88 -12.61 -11.60 -7.06
C VAL A 88 -13.88 -11.92 -6.27
N TRP A 89 -14.01 -13.16 -5.82
CA TRP A 89 -15.04 -13.55 -4.89
C TRP A 89 -14.52 -13.43 -3.45
N LEU A 90 -15.33 -12.83 -2.59
CA LEU A 90 -15.06 -12.60 -1.18
C LEU A 90 -16.19 -13.23 -0.37
N SER A 91 -15.84 -13.92 0.71
CA SER A 91 -16.81 -14.22 1.76
C SER A 91 -17.31 -12.92 2.40
N HIS A 92 -18.46 -12.98 3.08
CA HIS A 92 -18.98 -11.80 3.78
C HIS A 92 -18.00 -11.24 4.83
N ALA A 93 -17.23 -12.11 5.50
CA ALA A 93 -16.22 -11.68 6.47
C ALA A 93 -15.06 -10.93 5.79
N GLU A 94 -14.59 -11.40 4.64
CA GLU A 94 -13.55 -10.73 3.86
C GLU A 94 -14.04 -9.40 3.28
N ALA A 95 -15.27 -9.37 2.76
CA ALA A 95 -15.88 -8.15 2.24
C ALA A 95 -16.06 -7.08 3.32
N ALA A 96 -16.49 -7.48 4.53
CA ALA A 96 -16.60 -6.57 5.68
C ALA A 96 -15.22 -6.01 6.07
N ARG A 97 -14.20 -6.87 6.17
CA ARG A 97 -12.84 -6.45 6.48
C ARG A 97 -12.24 -5.52 5.42
N LEU A 98 -12.51 -5.78 4.14
CA LEU A 98 -12.12 -4.89 3.05
C LEU A 98 -12.82 -3.53 3.19
N GLY A 99 -14.12 -3.51 3.48
CA GLY A 99 -14.86 -2.28 3.73
C GLY A 99 -14.28 -1.45 4.88
N GLU A 100 -13.91 -2.09 5.99
CA GLU A 100 -13.23 -1.43 7.12
C GLU A 100 -11.89 -0.81 6.70
N LEU A 101 -11.08 -1.53 5.91
CA LEU A 101 -9.80 -1.03 5.41
C LEU A 101 -9.97 0.17 4.48
N LEU A 102 -10.99 0.16 3.62
CA LEU A 102 -11.27 1.26 2.69
C LEU A 102 -11.84 2.51 3.39
N LEU A 103 -12.48 2.33 4.55
CA LEU A 103 -13.00 3.43 5.37
C LEU A 103 -11.97 4.00 6.34
N ALA A 104 -10.89 3.26 6.62
CA ALA A 104 -9.82 3.75 7.48
C ALA A 104 -9.07 4.90 6.78
N PRO A 105 -8.86 6.05 7.43
CA PRO A 105 -7.98 7.09 6.90
C PRO A 105 -6.56 6.52 6.75
N ASP A 106 -5.83 6.95 5.71
CA ASP A 106 -4.44 6.54 5.43
C ASP A 106 -3.58 6.61 6.71
N GLY A 107 -3.47 5.47 7.37
CA GLY A 107 -2.84 5.31 8.66
C GLY A 107 -2.31 3.89 8.72
N PRO A 108 -1.13 3.67 9.35
CA PRO A 108 -0.61 2.32 9.48
C PRO A 108 -1.68 1.43 10.12
N PRO A 109 -1.82 0.16 9.67
CA PRO A 109 -2.79 -0.74 10.27
C PRO A 109 -2.57 -0.74 11.80
N PRO A 110 -3.64 -0.80 12.60
CA PRO A 110 -3.48 -0.87 14.05
C PRO A 110 -2.55 -2.05 14.34
N SER A 111 -1.41 -1.76 14.98
CA SER A 111 -0.55 -2.80 15.52
C SER A 111 -1.45 -3.61 16.44
N GLY A 112 -1.77 -4.84 16.03
CA GLY A 112 -2.43 -5.77 16.92
C GLY A 112 -1.51 -5.90 18.13
N ASP A 113 -1.94 -5.37 19.26
CA ASP A 113 -1.35 -5.68 20.56
C ASP A 113 -1.36 -7.21 20.67
N GLN A 114 -0.23 -7.82 20.34
CA GLN A 114 0.13 -9.10 20.90
C GLN A 114 0.32 -8.82 22.39
N THR A 115 -0.77 -8.97 23.14
CA THR A 115 -0.73 -9.16 24.58
C THR A 115 0.13 -10.40 24.81
N ASP A 116 1.42 -10.17 25.03
CA ASP A 116 2.37 -11.15 25.52
C ASP A 116 1.84 -11.64 26.88
N PRO A 117 1.44 -12.90 27.05
CA PRO A 117 1.06 -13.39 28.37
C PRO A 117 2.35 -13.49 29.20
N GLY A 118 2.62 -12.44 29.97
CA GLY A 118 3.79 -12.34 30.84
C GLY A 118 3.92 -13.58 31.75
N PRO A 119 5.16 -13.98 32.09
CA PRO A 119 5.42 -15.23 32.78
C PRO A 119 4.87 -15.18 34.21
N GLU A 120 3.87 -16.02 34.50
CA GLU A 120 3.38 -16.27 35.85
C GLU A 120 4.55 -16.74 36.75
N ARG A 121 4.98 -15.84 37.65
CA ARG A 121 5.81 -16.19 38.79
C ARG A 121 5.02 -17.10 39.72
N ARG A 122 5.21 -18.41 39.58
CA ARG A 122 4.81 -19.41 40.59
C ARG A 122 5.45 -19.05 41.93
N ARG A 123 4.66 -18.49 42.85
CA ARG A 123 4.99 -18.47 44.28
C ARG A 123 4.98 -19.91 44.78
N ARG A 124 6.13 -20.37 45.23
CA ARG A 124 6.31 -21.63 45.96
C ARG A 124 6.08 -21.31 47.43
N ASP A 125 4.92 -21.71 47.96
CA ASP A 125 4.68 -21.67 49.40
C ASP A 125 5.53 -22.77 50.05
N ASN A 126 6.45 -22.36 50.92
CA ASN A 126 7.18 -23.26 51.81
C ASN A 126 6.27 -23.60 52.99
N ARG A 127 6.03 -24.90 53.20
CA ARG A 127 5.60 -25.46 54.47
C ARG A 127 6.58 -26.55 54.87
#